data_AF-A0A3R6ZMA6-F1
#
_entry.id   AF-A0A3R6ZMA6-F1
#
_cell.length_a   1.000
_cell.length_b   1.000
_cell.length_c   1.000
_cell.angle_alpha   90.00
_cell.angle_beta   90.00
_cell.angle_gamma   90.00
#
_symmetry.space_group_name_H-M   'P 1'
#
loop_
_entity.id
_entity.type
_entity.pdbx_description
1 polymer ?
#
loop_
_entity_poly.entity_id
_entity_poly.type
_entity_poly.pdbx_seq_one_letter_code
_entity_poly.pdbx_strand_id
1 'polypeptide(L)'
;MSKEGQVEFPFQGSLLPQREPRPGEKGYLEPGFTRNEKGEIVDEEGNVYGEDYTLRKEVPSPEFAEGLRIARERAKERLWPEEETLKMAKFYAHQLKQKKLEQERLRRKRKRKPAA
;
A
#
# COMPACT_ATOMS: atom_id res chain seq x y z
N MET A 1 30.64 -56.70 -19.18
CA MET A 1 29.53 -55.82 -19.63
C MET A 1 29.56 -54.57 -18.79
N SER A 2 30.10 -53.49 -19.34
CA SER A 2 30.19 -52.18 -18.71
C SER A 2 28.80 -51.53 -18.69
N LYS A 3 28.37 -51.03 -17.52
CA LYS A 3 27.30 -50.03 -17.45
C LYS A 3 27.83 -48.84 -16.67
N GLU A 4 28.14 -47.81 -17.42
CA GLU A 4 28.50 -46.48 -16.97
C GLU A 4 27.31 -45.91 -16.19
N GLY A 5 27.50 -45.72 -14.88
CA GLY A 5 26.55 -45.01 -14.04
C GLY A 5 26.67 -43.52 -14.34
N GLN A 6 25.73 -42.98 -15.10
CA GLN A 6 25.54 -41.54 -15.24
C GLN A 6 25.25 -40.95 -13.84
N VAL A 7 26.17 -40.13 -13.35
CA VAL A 7 25.97 -39.31 -12.16
C VAL A 7 25.13 -38.12 -12.60
N GLU A 8 23.82 -38.20 -12.39
CA GLU A 8 22.92 -37.05 -12.53
C GLU A 8 23.27 -36.03 -11.43
N PHE A 9 24.00 -34.98 -11.81
CA PHE A 9 24.10 -33.80 -10.97
C PHE A 9 22.71 -33.15 -10.92
N PRO A 10 22.05 -33.02 -9.76
CA PRO A 10 20.83 -32.25 -9.68
C PRO A 10 21.19 -30.81 -10.02
N PHE A 11 20.69 -30.34 -11.17
CA PHE A 11 20.75 -28.95 -11.61
C PHE A 11 20.33 -28.08 -10.43
N GLN A 12 21.30 -27.43 -9.78
CA GLN A 12 21.07 -26.47 -8.73
C GLN A 12 20.33 -25.31 -9.39
N GLY A 13 19.01 -25.35 -9.29
CA GLY A 13 18.15 -24.20 -9.60
C GLY A 13 18.79 -22.98 -8.95
N SER A 14 19.14 -22.02 -9.81
CA SER A 14 19.95 -20.84 -9.55
C SER A 14 19.84 -20.37 -8.09
N LEU A 15 20.83 -20.71 -7.26
CA LEU A 15 20.98 -20.23 -5.87
C LEU A 15 21.29 -18.73 -5.79
N LEU A 16 21.21 -18.01 -6.91
CA LEU A 16 21.32 -16.57 -6.92
C LEU A 16 20.00 -16.00 -6.38
N PRO A 17 20.02 -15.27 -5.25
CA PRO A 17 18.84 -14.55 -4.82
C PRO A 17 18.41 -13.65 -5.98
N GLN A 18 17.14 -13.71 -6.37
CA GLN A 18 16.60 -12.79 -7.37
C GLN A 18 16.94 -11.38 -6.90
N ARG A 19 17.88 -10.75 -7.60
CA ARG A 19 18.41 -9.46 -7.20
C ARG A 19 17.29 -8.45 -7.38
N GLU A 20 16.92 -7.76 -6.31
CA GLU A 20 16.00 -6.63 -6.42
C GLU A 20 16.57 -5.63 -7.45
N PRO A 21 15.74 -5.14 -8.39
CA PRO A 21 16.19 -4.16 -9.37
C PRO A 21 16.70 -2.91 -8.64
N ARG A 22 17.78 -2.30 -9.15
CA ARG A 22 18.34 -1.06 -8.58
C ARG A 22 17.61 0.17 -9.12
N PRO A 23 17.69 1.34 -8.45
CA PRO A 23 17.18 2.59 -8.99
C PRO A 23 17.70 2.84 -10.41
N GLY A 24 16.78 2.95 -11.37
CA GLY A 24 17.08 3.13 -12.80
C GLY A 24 17.14 1.83 -13.64
N GLU A 25 17.01 0.65 -13.04
CA GLU A 25 16.87 -0.61 -13.78
C GLU A 25 15.40 -0.88 -14.17
N LYS A 26 15.20 -1.58 -15.30
CA LYS A 26 13.86 -1.95 -15.80
C LYS A 26 13.16 -2.85 -14.77
N GLY A 27 12.03 -2.38 -14.23
CA GLY A 27 11.29 -3.07 -13.17
C GLY A 27 11.57 -2.55 -11.76
N TYR A 28 12.44 -1.54 -11.61
CA TYR A 28 12.59 -0.81 -10.35
C TYR A 28 11.30 -0.10 -9.97
N LEU A 29 10.83 -0.38 -8.75
CA LEU A 29 9.76 0.35 -8.08
C LEU A 29 10.34 1.08 -6.88
N GLU A 30 9.95 2.33 -6.67
CA GLU A 30 10.31 3.04 -5.45
C GLU A 30 9.78 2.28 -4.22
N PRO A 31 10.50 2.32 -3.09
CA PRO A 31 10.06 1.67 -1.86
C PRO A 31 8.67 2.15 -1.45
N GLY A 32 7.75 1.20 -1.21
CA GLY A 32 6.33 1.50 -0.90
C GLY A 32 5.41 1.46 -2.12
N PHE A 33 5.94 1.24 -3.32
CA PHE A 33 5.16 0.99 -4.53
C PHE A 33 5.22 -0.47 -4.96
N THR A 34 4.13 -0.96 -5.53
CA THR A 34 3.94 -2.32 -6.03
C THR A 34 3.29 -2.27 -7.41
N ARG A 35 3.51 -3.26 -8.28
CA ARG A 35 2.74 -3.38 -9.52
C ARG A 35 1.50 -4.24 -9.30
N ASN A 36 0.33 -3.74 -9.72
CA ASN A 36 -0.91 -4.52 -9.72
C ASN A 36 -0.95 -5.52 -10.90
N GLU A 37 -1.98 -6.37 -10.96
CA GLU A 37 -2.16 -7.38 -12.02
C GLU A 37 -2.28 -6.80 -13.44
N LYS A 38 -2.59 -5.50 -13.55
CA LYS A 38 -2.68 -4.78 -14.82
C LYS A 38 -1.34 -4.12 -15.23
N GLY A 39 -0.30 -4.27 -14.42
CA GLY A 39 1.01 -3.66 -14.63
C GLY A 39 1.10 -2.18 -14.19
N GLU A 40 0.07 -1.66 -13.52
CA GLU A 40 0.04 -0.30 -13.00
C GLU A 40 0.79 -0.21 -11.67
N ILE A 41 1.45 0.92 -11.42
CA ILE A 41 2.16 1.16 -10.15
C ILE A 41 1.13 1.57 -9.11
N VAL A 42 1.12 0.94 -7.94
CA VAL A 42 0.23 1.23 -6.81
C VAL A 42 1.03 1.49 -5.53
N ASP A 43 0.63 2.47 -4.73
CA ASP A 43 1.22 2.69 -3.40
C ASP A 43 0.57 1.81 -2.32
N GLU A 44 1.10 1.86 -1.09
CA GLU A 44 0.55 1.17 0.08
C GLU A 44 -0.89 1.61 0.42
N GLU A 45 -1.32 2.80 -0.03
CA GLU A 45 -2.68 3.32 0.14
C GLU A 45 -3.63 2.84 -0.99
N GLY A 46 -3.10 2.16 -2.01
CA GLY A 46 -3.80 1.63 -3.17
C GLY A 46 -3.95 2.64 -4.32
N ASN A 47 -3.39 3.84 -4.22
CA ASN A 47 -3.42 4.84 -5.28
C ASN A 47 -2.64 4.35 -6.49
N VAL A 48 -3.13 4.66 -7.68
CA VAL A 48 -2.54 4.22 -8.95
C VAL A 48 -1.74 5.35 -9.58
N TYR A 49 -0.48 5.04 -9.91
CA TYR A 49 0.49 5.92 -10.53
C TYR A 49 0.87 5.43 -11.93
N GLY A 50 1.24 6.38 -12.80
CA GLY A 50 1.89 6.09 -14.08
C GLY A 50 3.34 5.60 -13.90
N GLU A 51 3.98 5.15 -14.97
CA GLU A 51 5.40 4.77 -14.95
C GLU A 51 6.34 5.94 -14.58
N ASP A 52 5.85 7.16 -14.77
CA ASP A 52 6.47 8.43 -14.37
C ASP A 52 6.17 8.82 -12.91
N TYR A 53 5.57 7.93 -12.12
CA TYR A 53 5.13 8.19 -10.73
C TYR A 53 4.16 9.37 -10.61
N THR A 54 3.47 9.73 -11.69
CA THR A 54 2.37 10.70 -11.63
C THR A 54 1.09 10.00 -11.20
N LEU A 55 0.43 10.56 -10.19
CA LEU A 55 -0.83 10.06 -9.66
C LEU A 55 -1.94 10.13 -10.74
N ARG A 56 -2.42 8.97 -11.17
CA ARG A 56 -3.48 8.86 -12.20
C ARG A 56 -4.85 8.64 -11.59
N LYS A 57 -4.91 7.87 -10.51
CA LYS A 57 -6.16 7.55 -9.83
C LYS A 57 -5.91 7.47 -8.33
N GLU A 58 -6.51 8.39 -7.60
CA GLU A 58 -6.66 8.24 -6.17
C GLU A 58 -7.66 7.13 -5.90
N VAL A 59 -7.22 6.08 -5.22
CA VAL A 59 -8.17 5.13 -4.65
C VAL A 59 -8.70 5.80 -3.39
N PRO A 60 -10.03 5.94 -3.25
CA PRO A 60 -10.58 6.51 -2.03
C PRO A 60 -10.12 5.65 -0.86
N SER A 61 -9.25 6.21 -0.01
CA SER A 61 -8.68 5.47 1.13
C SER A 61 -9.82 4.88 1.98
N PRO A 62 -9.60 3.73 2.64
CA PRO A 62 -10.64 3.13 3.48
C PRO A 62 -11.16 4.10 4.55
N GLU A 63 -10.30 4.99 5.06
CA GLU A 63 -10.66 6.10 5.94
C GLU A 63 -11.54 7.16 5.24
N PHE A 64 -11.31 7.42 3.95
CA PHE A 64 -12.18 8.29 3.15
C PHE A 64 -13.55 7.67 2.88
N ALA A 65 -13.63 6.36 2.66
CA ALA A 65 -14.90 5.65 2.55
C ALA A 65 -15.71 5.71 3.87
N GLU A 66 -15.05 5.51 5.02
CA GLU A 66 -15.68 5.71 6.34
C GLU A 66 -16.08 7.17 6.57
N GLY A 67 -15.21 8.12 6.21
CA GLY A 67 -15.50 9.55 6.28
C GLY A 67 -16.71 9.94 5.43
N LEU A 68 -16.85 9.35 4.23
CA LEU A 68 -18.01 9.50 3.35
C LEU A 68 -19.28 8.93 3.96
N ARG A 69 -19.21 7.78 4.65
CA ARG A 69 -20.37 7.21 5.36
C ARG A 69 -20.85 8.14 6.47
N ILE A 70 -19.94 8.61 7.32
CA ILE A 70 -20.24 9.55 8.42
C ILE A 70 -20.77 10.88 7.87
N ALA A 71 -20.13 11.41 6.83
CA ALA A 71 -20.55 12.64 6.19
C ALA A 71 -21.94 12.51 5.54
N ARG A 72 -22.23 11.39 4.85
CA ARG A 72 -23.54 11.12 4.27
C ARG A 72 -24.63 10.95 5.33
N GLU A 73 -24.32 10.31 6.45
CA GLU A 73 -25.26 10.16 7.56
C GLU A 73 -25.65 11.52 8.14
N ARG A 74 -24.65 12.37 8.43
CA ARG A 74 -24.89 13.76 8.88
C ARG A 74 -25.55 14.63 7.82
N ALA A 75 -25.22 14.44 6.54
CA ALA A 75 -25.83 15.16 5.44
C ALA A 75 -27.32 14.83 5.30
N LYS A 76 -27.75 13.60 5.62
CA LYS A 76 -29.16 13.23 5.66
C LYS A 76 -29.93 13.95 6.76
N GLU A 77 -29.32 14.14 7.93
CA GLU A 77 -29.94 14.88 9.03
C GLU A 77 -30.08 16.38 8.75
N ARG A 78 -29.14 16.94 7.98
CA ARG A 78 -28.99 18.40 7.79
C ARG A 78 -29.30 18.90 6.37
N LEU A 79 -29.66 17.99 5.44
CA LEU A 79 -29.78 18.23 4.00
C LEU A 79 -28.58 19.01 3.43
N TRP A 80 -27.37 18.54 3.71
CA TRP A 80 -26.18 19.17 3.13
C TRP A 80 -26.06 18.90 1.63
N PRO A 81 -25.63 19.91 0.83
CA PRO A 81 -25.29 19.69 -0.57
C PRO A 81 -24.13 18.70 -0.72
N GLU A 82 -24.06 18.06 -1.88
CA GLU A 82 -23.09 16.98 -2.14
C GLU A 82 -21.63 17.46 -2.04
N GLU A 83 -21.35 18.70 -2.45
CA GLU A 83 -20.03 19.33 -2.29
C GLU A 83 -19.60 19.42 -0.83
N GLU A 84 -20.53 19.79 0.05
CA GLU A 84 -20.26 19.97 1.48
C GLU A 84 -20.11 18.61 2.18
N THR A 85 -20.87 17.61 1.72
CA THR A 85 -20.70 16.21 2.11
C THR A 85 -19.31 15.68 1.75
N LEU A 86 -18.81 15.99 0.55
CA LEU A 86 -17.46 15.61 0.12
C LEU A 86 -16.38 16.33 0.93
N LYS A 87 -16.55 17.63 1.21
CA LYS A 87 -15.64 18.40 2.06
C LYS A 87 -15.56 17.82 3.48
N MET A 88 -16.71 17.40 4.02
CA MET A 88 -16.78 16.74 5.33
C MET A 88 -16.22 15.32 5.31
N ALA A 89 -16.40 14.57 4.23
CA ALA A 89 -15.78 13.27 4.07
C ALA A 89 -14.25 13.36 4.11
N LYS A 90 -13.66 14.32 3.39
CA LYS A 90 -12.22 14.61 3.44
C LYS A 90 -11.76 14.96 4.86
N PHE A 91 -12.55 15.77 5.57
CA PHE A 91 -12.26 16.14 6.95
C PHE A 91 -12.26 14.94 7.90
N TYR A 92 -13.29 14.09 7.86
CA TYR A 92 -13.37 12.90 8.72
C TYR A 92 -12.27 11.89 8.38
N ALA A 93 -11.96 11.70 7.10
CA ALA A 93 -10.85 10.85 6.66
C ALA A 93 -9.52 11.30 7.28
N HIS A 94 -9.25 12.61 7.26
CA HIS A 94 -8.05 13.18 7.87
C HIS A 94 -8.02 12.94 9.39
N GLN A 95 -9.14 13.11 10.09
CA GLN A 95 -9.24 12.84 11.54
C GLN A 95 -8.94 11.38 11.88
N LEU A 96 -9.46 10.43 11.08
CA LEU A 96 -9.19 9.00 11.25
C LEU A 96 -7.71 8.67 11.00
N LYS A 97 -7.11 9.21 9.94
CA LYS A 97 -5.69 9.03 9.62
C LYS A 97 -4.79 9.52 10.77
N GLN A 98 -5.07 10.69 11.33
CA GLN A 98 -4.32 11.24 12.46
C GLN A 98 -4.42 10.34 13.71
N LYS A 99 -5.63 9.88 14.06
CA LYS A 99 -5.82 8.97 15.21
C LYS A 99 -5.06 7.65 15.05
N LYS A 100 -5.08 7.08 13.84
CA LYS A 100 -4.38 5.82 13.53
C LYS A 100 -2.87 5.99 13.63
N LEU A 101 -2.33 7.09 13.10
CA LEU A 101 -0.91 7.44 13.23
C LEU A 101 -0.50 7.64 14.70
N GLU A 102 -1.34 8.30 15.49
CA GLU A 102 -1.09 8.49 16.91
C GLU A 102 -1.10 7.15 17.68
N GLN A 103 -2.07 6.28 17.40
CA GLN A 103 -2.10 4.93 17.97
C GLN A 103 -0.86 4.12 17.59
N GLU A 104 -0.41 4.21 16.34
CA GLU A 104 0.81 3.52 15.91
C GLU A 104 2.05 4.07 16.64
N ARG A 105 2.16 5.40 16.78
CA ARG A 105 3.22 6.04 17.58
C ARG A 105 3.20 5.55 19.03
N LEU A 106 2.03 5.43 19.64
CA LEU A 106 1.86 4.88 20.99
C LEU A 106 2.27 3.40 21.07
N ARG A 107 1.88 2.57 20.09
CA ARG A 107 2.29 1.16 20.01
C ARG A 107 3.80 1.03 19.86
N ARG A 108 4.43 1.84 19.01
CA ARG A 108 5.91 1.88 18.85
C ARG A 108 6.59 2.30 20.15
N LYS A 109 6.06 3.30 20.86
CA LYS A 109 6.57 3.72 22.19
C LYS A 109 6.44 2.60 23.23
N ARG A 110 5.32 1.87 23.25
CA ARG A 110 5.11 0.72 24.15
C ARG A 110 6.08 -0.43 23.88
N LYS A 111 6.32 -0.77 22.61
CA LYS A 111 7.29 -1.81 22.21
C LYS A 111 8.75 -1.46 22.55
N ARG A 112 9.08 -0.16 22.64
CA ARG A 112 10.42 0.34 22.96
C ARG A 112 10.71 0.48 24.45
N LYS A 113 9.72 0.30 25.33
CA LYS A 113 9.98 0.16 26.76
C LYS A 113 10.25 -1.32 27.02
N PRO A 114 11.52 -1.77 27.19
CA PRO A 114 11.74 -3.08 27.77
C PRO A 114 11.07 -3.10 29.13
N ALA A 115 10.38 -4.21 29.43
CA ALA A 115 9.94 -4.49 30.79
C ALA A 115 11.20 -4.45 31.68
N ALA A 116 11.25 -3.49 32.59
CA ALA A 116 12.23 -3.44 33.66
C ALA A 116 11.84 -4.45 34.74
#